data_AF-A0A830HS79-F1
#
_entry.id   AF-A0A830HS79-F1
#
_cell.length_a   1.000
_cell.length_b   1.000
_cell.length_c   1.000
_cell.angle_alpha   90.00
_cell.angle_beta   90.00
_cell.angle_gamma   90.00
#
_symmetry.space_group_name_H-M   'P 1'
#
loop_
_entity.id
_entity.type
_entity.pdbx_description
1 polymer ?
#
loop_
_entity_poly.entity_id
_entity_poly.type
_entity_poly.pdbx_seq_one_letter_code
_entity_poly.pdbx_strand_id
1 'polypeptide(L)'
;MNALPNSKTQWPAAVGGGNIHTPAGVVVTGDLIDNGFTEYKQWLQFEKLFGLHGNGDGKLRYPVFEMRGNHDGANTTDYEQPPSVQGGNFVARGVVARTRMKSTIQRRLTSRGPLPPSPATFRLTAISQSGLHYSWDWKNADGDVGAHMVALNLYCFYGPPCAASWEYPEHSRTFLQKDLALYAKDPNTPVFVHQHYGMDGYSNLWYSEEQRIQFHQTLVGRATLPLIFVGHTHAAQLYWWNGTHTGARADLTGEALPVANTPSTNKEPTQIFAVELRRDASSGALVLRVALRTGDSWGDIAGNVTLSRGTDSNAVEDNWTSLDAAEVKSAGWHARAHGESLKS
;
A
#
# COMPACT_ATOMS: atom_id res chain seq x y z
N MET A 1 -20.73 -0.58 15.42
CA MET A 1 -19.29 -0.89 15.26
C MET A 1 -18.96 -0.80 13.78
N ASN A 2 -17.73 -0.43 13.43
CA ASN A 2 -17.29 -0.53 12.04
C ASN A 2 -16.95 -1.99 11.82
N ALA A 3 -17.81 -2.68 11.09
CA ALA A 3 -17.60 -4.05 10.69
C ALA A 3 -17.71 -4.09 9.17
N LEU A 4 -17.04 -5.07 8.55
CA LEU A 4 -17.50 -5.49 7.23
C LEU A 4 -18.97 -5.87 7.39
N PRO A 5 -19.87 -5.41 6.50
CA PRO A 5 -21.30 -5.55 6.68
C PRO A 5 -21.64 -7.00 7.01
N ASN A 6 -22.39 -7.21 8.09
CA ASN A 6 -22.83 -8.50 8.65
C ASN A 6 -21.73 -9.38 9.31
N SER A 7 -22.03 -9.86 10.52
CA SER A 7 -21.23 -10.85 11.28
C SER A 7 -21.27 -12.27 10.68
N LYS A 8 -21.68 -12.39 9.41
CA LYS A 8 -21.77 -13.62 8.62
C LYS A 8 -20.92 -13.55 7.34
N THR A 9 -20.16 -12.47 7.11
CA THR A 9 -19.40 -12.35 5.88
C THR A 9 -18.22 -13.30 5.98
N GLN A 10 -18.31 -14.35 5.19
CA GLN A 10 -17.26 -15.32 4.99
C GLN A 10 -16.42 -14.89 3.80
N TRP A 11 -15.14 -15.21 3.80
CA TRP A 11 -14.30 -15.14 2.61
C TRP A 11 -14.97 -15.87 1.43
N PRO A 12 -14.73 -15.45 0.17
CA PRO A 12 -15.16 -16.21 -0.99
C PRO A 12 -14.61 -17.64 -0.95
N ALA A 13 -15.39 -18.61 -1.42
CA ALA A 13 -14.94 -20.00 -1.53
C ALA A 13 -13.67 -20.12 -2.41
N ALA A 14 -13.53 -19.27 -3.42
CA ALA A 14 -12.36 -19.20 -4.30
C ALA A 14 -11.04 -18.94 -3.58
N VAL A 15 -11.07 -18.36 -2.37
CA VAL A 15 -9.87 -18.16 -1.52
C VAL A 15 -9.95 -19.00 -0.25
N GLY A 16 -10.65 -20.13 -0.30
CA GLY A 16 -10.75 -21.10 0.79
C GLY A 16 -11.82 -20.81 1.84
N GLY A 17 -12.65 -19.78 1.66
CA GLY A 17 -13.78 -19.50 2.54
C GLY A 17 -13.42 -19.22 4.01
N GLY A 18 -14.41 -19.41 4.87
CA GLY A 18 -14.28 -19.21 6.32
C GLY A 18 -14.59 -17.80 6.79
N ASN A 19 -14.68 -17.61 8.10
CA ASN A 19 -15.06 -16.33 8.70
C ASN A 19 -13.98 -15.27 8.50
N ILE A 20 -14.39 -14.02 8.29
CA ILE A 20 -13.45 -12.89 8.32
C ILE A 20 -13.20 -12.48 9.77
N HIS A 21 -11.94 -12.35 10.15
CA HIS A 21 -11.53 -11.86 11.45
C HIS A 21 -11.62 -10.33 11.55
N THR A 22 -11.50 -9.80 12.77
CA THR A 22 -11.47 -8.34 12.96
C THR A 22 -10.23 -7.76 12.28
N PRO A 23 -10.37 -6.76 11.38
CA PRO A 23 -9.23 -6.14 10.71
C PRO A 23 -8.20 -5.57 11.69
N ALA A 24 -6.93 -5.76 11.35
CA ALA A 24 -5.79 -5.22 12.10
C ALA A 24 -5.56 -3.72 11.88
N GLY A 25 -6.08 -3.17 10.78
CA GLY A 25 -5.92 -1.78 10.37
C GLY A 25 -6.47 -1.54 8.97
N VAL A 26 -6.37 -0.30 8.51
CA VAL A 26 -6.70 0.12 7.14
C VAL A 26 -5.47 0.77 6.52
N VAL A 27 -5.10 0.35 5.32
CA VAL A 27 -4.02 0.93 4.54
C VAL A 27 -4.62 1.71 3.36
N VAL A 28 -4.18 2.95 3.14
CA VAL A 28 -4.65 3.80 2.03
C VAL A 28 -3.45 4.17 1.17
N THR A 29 -3.43 3.70 -0.08
CA THR A 29 -2.30 3.73 -1.02
C THR A 29 -2.13 5.06 -1.76
N GLY A 30 -2.57 6.19 -1.18
CA GLY A 30 -2.47 7.51 -1.82
C GLY A 30 -3.78 8.02 -2.41
N ASP A 31 -3.71 9.22 -2.99
CA ASP A 31 -4.84 10.01 -3.49
C ASP A 31 -5.91 10.15 -2.42
N LEU A 32 -5.47 10.69 -1.28
CA LEU A 32 -6.30 10.89 -0.11
C LEU A 32 -7.35 11.99 -0.35
N ILE A 33 -7.06 12.91 -1.27
CA ILE A 33 -7.91 14.03 -1.66
C ILE A 33 -7.80 14.31 -3.18
N ASP A 34 -8.73 15.10 -3.72
CA ASP A 34 -8.80 15.41 -5.16
C ASP A 34 -7.64 16.28 -5.66
N ASN A 35 -7.19 17.23 -4.83
CA ASN A 35 -6.08 18.14 -5.18
C ASN A 35 -5.40 18.75 -3.94
N GLY A 36 -4.19 18.27 -3.63
CA GLY A 36 -3.34 18.72 -2.53
C GLY A 36 -2.70 20.09 -2.70
N PHE A 37 -2.96 20.79 -3.80
CA PHE A 37 -2.59 22.19 -3.95
C PHE A 37 -3.68 23.15 -3.46
N THR A 38 -4.96 22.75 -3.52
CA THR A 38 -6.09 23.67 -3.29
C THR A 38 -7.11 23.16 -2.26
N GLU A 39 -7.28 21.84 -2.12
CA GLU A 39 -8.40 21.23 -1.42
C GLU A 39 -8.10 20.87 0.05
N TYR A 40 -7.50 21.79 0.81
CA TYR A 40 -7.14 21.54 2.21
C TYR A 40 -8.34 21.11 3.10
N LYS A 41 -9.56 21.49 2.73
CA LYS A 41 -10.78 21.09 3.45
C LYS A 41 -11.04 19.58 3.34
N GLN A 42 -10.68 18.96 2.21
CA GLN A 42 -10.81 17.52 2.02
C GLN A 42 -9.82 16.77 2.93
N TRP A 43 -8.63 17.33 3.18
CA TRP A 43 -7.69 16.76 4.15
C TRP A 43 -8.27 16.75 5.57
N LEU A 44 -8.90 17.85 6.00
CA LEU A 44 -9.59 17.91 7.29
C LEU A 44 -10.75 16.90 7.38
N GLN A 45 -11.44 16.66 6.28
CA GLN A 45 -12.49 15.63 6.20
C GLN A 45 -11.89 14.22 6.30
N PHE A 46 -10.79 13.96 5.58
CA PHE A 46 -10.04 12.71 5.68
C PHE A 46 -9.66 12.43 7.14
N GLU A 47 -9.06 13.39 7.84
CA GLU A 47 -8.68 13.24 9.24
C GLU A 47 -9.89 12.95 10.13
N LYS A 48 -11.01 13.64 9.94
CA LYS A 48 -12.24 13.42 10.72
C LYS A 48 -12.88 12.06 10.47
N LEU A 49 -12.82 11.56 9.24
CA LEU A 49 -13.42 10.29 8.86
C LEU A 49 -12.54 9.11 9.26
N PHE A 50 -11.27 9.14 8.86
CA PHE A 50 -10.34 8.04 9.02
C PHE A 50 -9.67 8.03 10.41
N GLY A 51 -9.56 9.17 11.09
CA GLY A 51 -8.79 9.25 12.32
C GLY A 51 -7.34 8.85 12.10
N LEU A 52 -6.66 8.36 13.13
CA LEU A 52 -5.26 7.92 13.12
C LEU A 52 -5.09 6.52 13.73
N HIS A 53 -5.64 6.30 14.91
CA HIS A 53 -5.42 5.10 15.73
C HIS A 53 -6.69 4.30 16.02
N GLY A 54 -7.87 4.79 15.60
CA GLY A 54 -9.13 4.05 15.67
C GLY A 54 -9.78 4.03 17.06
N ASN A 55 -9.35 4.90 17.98
CA ASN A 55 -9.86 4.94 19.36
C ASN A 55 -10.53 6.29 19.66
N GLY A 56 -11.56 6.62 18.88
CA GLY A 56 -12.37 7.83 19.07
C GLY A 56 -11.82 9.10 18.41
N ASP A 57 -10.73 8.98 17.64
CA ASP A 57 -10.06 10.07 16.93
C ASP A 57 -10.52 10.24 15.47
N GLY A 58 -11.50 9.44 15.04
CA GLY A 58 -12.19 9.53 13.77
C GLY A 58 -13.47 8.68 13.77
N LYS A 59 -14.17 8.62 12.64
CA LYS A 59 -15.30 7.69 12.46
C LYS A 59 -14.82 6.25 12.27
N LEU A 60 -13.66 6.06 11.67
CA LEU A 60 -13.03 4.76 11.48
C LEU A 60 -12.48 4.23 12.82
N ARG A 61 -12.82 2.99 13.19
CA ARG A 61 -12.41 2.36 14.46
C ARG A 61 -11.19 1.46 14.33
N TYR A 62 -10.38 1.68 13.30
CA TYR A 62 -9.17 0.92 13.01
C TYR A 62 -8.00 1.90 12.84
N PRO A 63 -6.76 1.50 13.19
CA PRO A 63 -5.59 2.31 12.89
C PRO A 63 -5.44 2.47 11.36
N VAL A 64 -5.05 3.67 10.93
CA VAL A 64 -4.95 4.04 9.52
C VAL A 64 -3.50 4.26 9.13
N PHE A 65 -3.07 3.64 8.05
CA PHE A 65 -1.75 3.74 7.46
C PHE A 65 -1.90 4.37 6.08
N GLU A 66 -1.86 5.69 6.07
CA GLU A 66 -1.99 6.50 4.85
C GLU A 66 -0.66 6.73 4.16
N MET A 67 -0.72 6.73 2.82
CA MET A 67 0.34 7.13 1.92
C MET A 67 -0.11 8.36 1.12
N ARG A 68 0.86 9.09 0.57
CA ARG A 68 0.65 10.15 -0.41
C ARG A 68 0.60 9.57 -1.83
N GLY A 69 -0.39 9.98 -2.62
CA GLY A 69 -0.49 9.77 -4.06
C GLY A 69 -0.21 11.03 -4.88
N ASN A 70 -0.43 10.98 -6.19
CA ASN A 70 -0.10 12.10 -7.07
C ASN A 70 -1.11 13.24 -6.98
N HIS A 71 -2.35 13.00 -6.55
CA HIS A 71 -3.29 14.08 -6.30
C HIS A 71 -3.02 14.80 -4.97
N ASP A 72 -2.16 14.27 -4.11
CA ASP A 72 -1.91 14.78 -2.76
C ASP A 72 -0.87 15.93 -2.70
N GLY A 73 -0.70 16.66 -3.81
CA GLY A 73 0.07 17.90 -3.83
C GLY A 73 1.57 17.71 -4.01
N ALA A 74 2.37 18.62 -3.47
CA ALA A 74 3.82 18.75 -3.63
C ALA A 74 4.66 17.92 -2.64
N ASN A 75 5.98 17.88 -2.85
CA ASN A 75 6.91 17.16 -1.98
C ASN A 75 7.03 17.82 -0.60
N THR A 76 7.48 17.04 0.39
CA THR A 76 7.68 17.54 1.76
C THR A 76 8.73 18.64 1.86
N THR A 77 9.63 18.74 0.87
CA THR A 77 10.70 19.74 0.78
C THR A 77 10.34 20.96 -0.06
N ASP A 78 9.17 20.98 -0.70
CA ASP A 78 8.78 22.08 -1.58
C ASP A 78 8.29 23.26 -0.73
N TYR A 79 9.23 24.14 -0.33
CA TYR A 79 8.95 25.37 0.42
C TYR A 79 8.90 26.62 -0.46
N GLU A 80 9.39 26.55 -1.70
CA GLU A 80 9.68 27.71 -2.58
C GLU A 80 9.01 27.62 -3.96
N GLN A 81 7.74 27.23 -4.02
CA GLN A 81 6.98 27.42 -5.26
C GLN A 81 6.56 28.90 -5.39
N PRO A 82 6.43 29.44 -6.63
CA PRO A 82 6.08 30.85 -6.83
C PRO A 82 4.80 31.23 -6.07
N PRO A 83 4.56 32.53 -5.78
CA PRO A 83 3.48 33.01 -4.92
C PRO A 83 2.06 32.51 -5.26
N SER A 84 1.85 31.96 -6.46
CA SER A 84 0.61 31.32 -6.89
C SER A 84 0.39 29.88 -6.37
N VAL A 85 1.37 29.24 -5.73
CA VAL A 85 1.34 27.83 -5.26
C VAL A 85 1.82 27.70 -3.80
N GLN A 86 1.76 28.78 -3.02
CA GLN A 86 2.01 28.70 -1.57
C GLN A 86 1.01 27.72 -0.92
N GLY A 87 1.54 26.62 -0.37
CA GLY A 87 0.78 25.69 0.47
C GLY A 87 0.61 24.27 -0.09
N GLY A 88 1.09 23.96 -1.29
CA GLY A 88 0.76 22.71 -1.97
C GLY A 88 1.26 21.40 -1.35
N ASN A 89 2.05 21.41 -0.27
CA ASN A 89 2.54 20.20 0.40
C ASN A 89 1.80 19.87 1.70
N PHE A 90 0.62 20.46 1.95
CA PHE A 90 -0.09 20.26 3.22
C PHE A 90 -0.46 18.79 3.47
N VAL A 91 -0.80 18.01 2.44
CA VAL A 91 -1.09 16.58 2.60
C VAL A 91 0.20 15.81 2.91
N ALA A 92 1.27 16.02 2.15
CA ALA A 92 2.56 15.38 2.40
C ALA A 92 3.07 15.66 3.82
N ARG A 93 2.97 16.92 4.27
CA ARG A 93 3.31 17.32 5.65
C ARG A 93 2.33 16.76 6.67
N GLY A 94 1.05 16.62 6.32
CA GLY A 94 0.03 15.96 7.12
C GLY A 94 0.35 14.48 7.36
N VAL A 95 0.71 13.74 6.31
CA VAL A 95 1.19 12.34 6.40
C VAL A 95 2.43 12.27 7.30
N VAL A 96 3.44 13.13 7.09
CA VAL A 96 4.64 13.20 7.96
C VAL A 96 4.28 13.45 9.43
N ALA A 97 3.40 14.42 9.68
CA ALA A 97 2.96 14.76 11.03
C ALA A 97 2.27 13.56 11.70
N ARG A 98 1.37 12.90 10.97
CA ARG A 98 0.62 11.74 11.43
C ARG A 98 1.51 10.52 11.67
N THR A 99 2.51 10.26 10.84
CA THR A 99 3.55 9.24 11.08
C THR A 99 4.31 9.50 12.38
N ARG A 100 4.70 10.76 12.64
CA ARG A 100 5.35 11.15 13.91
C ARG A 100 4.42 11.05 15.12
N MET A 101 3.12 11.33 14.94
CA MET A 101 2.11 11.14 15.98
C MET A 101 1.93 9.65 16.32
N LYS A 102 1.83 8.76 15.33
CA LYS A 102 1.78 7.30 15.54
C LYS A 102 2.97 6.82 16.39
N SER A 103 4.17 7.26 16.04
CA SER A 103 5.40 6.98 16.80
C SER A 103 5.30 7.42 18.26
N THR A 104 4.74 8.62 18.51
CA THR A 104 4.58 9.19 19.85
C THR A 104 3.51 8.45 20.66
N ILE A 105 2.38 8.13 20.05
CA ILE A 105 1.30 7.34 20.67
C ILE A 105 1.86 5.99 21.08
N GLN A 106 2.52 5.28 20.16
CA GLN A 106 3.11 3.97 20.44
C GLN A 106 4.08 4.02 21.64
N ARG A 107 4.99 5.01 21.71
CA ARG A 107 5.89 5.16 22.86
C ARG A 107 5.15 5.34 24.19
N ARG A 108 4.08 6.15 24.19
CA ARG A 108 3.26 6.39 25.40
C ARG A 108 2.46 5.16 25.82
N LEU A 109 2.00 4.37 24.85
CA LEU A 109 1.29 3.14 25.10
C LEU A 109 2.24 2.07 25.68
N THR A 110 3.47 1.97 25.17
CA THR A 110 4.48 1.03 25.71
C THR A 110 4.96 1.39 27.11
N SER A 111 4.88 2.66 27.53
CA SER A 111 5.36 3.09 28.86
C SER A 111 4.32 3.01 29.99
N ARG A 112 3.05 2.73 29.69
CA ARG A 112 1.93 2.71 30.66
C ARG A 112 1.46 1.30 31.07
N GLY A 113 2.22 0.25 30.73
CA GLY A 113 1.83 -1.14 30.96
C GLY A 113 1.09 -1.77 29.77
N PRO A 114 0.74 -3.07 29.83
CA PRO A 114 0.15 -3.77 28.69
C PRO A 114 -1.18 -3.14 28.27
N LEU A 115 -1.32 -2.92 26.97
CA LEU A 115 -2.56 -2.41 26.39
C LEU A 115 -3.70 -3.40 26.62
N PRO A 116 -4.96 -2.93 26.75
CA PRO A 116 -6.09 -3.82 26.50
C PRO A 116 -5.91 -4.44 25.11
N PRO A 117 -6.29 -5.71 24.90
CA PRO A 117 -6.09 -6.41 23.64
C PRO A 117 -6.84 -5.69 22.52
N SER A 118 -6.14 -4.78 21.84
CA SER A 118 -6.50 -4.31 20.51
C SER A 118 -6.06 -5.41 19.55
N PRO A 119 -6.92 -5.88 18.64
CA PRO A 119 -6.73 -7.14 17.92
C PRO A 119 -5.52 -7.20 16.96
N ALA A 120 -4.75 -6.12 16.82
CA ALA A 120 -3.38 -6.19 16.34
C ALA A 120 -2.57 -4.99 16.87
N THR A 121 -1.56 -5.26 17.71
CA THR A 121 -0.59 -4.22 18.08
C THR A 121 0.42 -4.07 16.95
N PHE A 122 0.33 -2.99 16.18
CA PHE A 122 1.41 -2.64 15.26
C PHE A 122 2.58 -2.01 16.03
N ARG A 123 3.79 -2.13 15.49
CA ARG A 123 4.99 -1.45 15.98
C ARG A 123 5.65 -0.73 14.82
N LEU A 124 5.60 0.60 14.80
CA LEU A 124 6.40 1.43 13.91
C LEU A 124 7.89 1.11 14.12
N THR A 125 8.60 0.77 13.04
CA THR A 125 9.98 0.30 13.03
C THR A 125 10.94 1.34 12.49
N ALA A 126 10.61 1.97 11.37
CA ALA A 126 11.44 3.00 10.76
C ALA A 126 10.60 4.18 10.26
N ILE A 127 11.25 5.34 10.20
CA ILE A 127 10.74 6.57 9.60
C ILE A 127 11.90 7.16 8.78
N SER A 128 11.66 7.55 7.53
CA SER A 128 12.66 8.18 6.68
C SER A 128 13.08 9.55 7.23
N GLN A 129 14.17 10.10 6.70
CA GLN A 129 14.66 11.41 7.12
C GLN A 129 13.64 12.54 6.88
N SER A 130 12.90 12.52 5.76
CA SER A 130 11.80 13.47 5.52
C SER A 130 10.60 13.20 6.43
N GLY A 131 10.45 11.94 6.86
CA GLY A 131 9.31 11.45 7.63
C GLY A 131 8.16 10.95 6.76
N LEU A 132 8.31 11.02 5.44
CA LEU A 132 7.28 10.60 4.48
C LEU A 132 7.15 9.08 4.45
N HIS A 133 8.27 8.38 4.30
CA HIS A 133 8.31 6.91 4.25
C HIS A 133 8.46 6.34 5.64
N TYR A 134 7.81 5.21 5.88
CA TYR A 134 7.84 4.56 7.19
C TYR A 134 7.52 3.09 7.06
N SER A 135 7.88 2.33 8.08
CA SER A 135 7.61 0.89 8.16
C SER A 135 7.06 0.53 9.52
N TRP A 136 6.33 -0.57 9.58
CA TRP A 136 5.82 -1.12 10.83
C TRP A 136 5.75 -2.65 10.77
N ASP A 137 5.83 -3.26 11.94
CA ASP A 137 5.52 -4.66 12.11
C ASP A 137 4.06 -4.81 12.55
N TRP A 138 3.32 -5.71 11.91
CA TRP A 138 2.13 -6.27 12.54
C TRP A 138 2.50 -7.51 13.32
N LYS A 139 2.08 -7.54 14.58
CA LYS A 139 2.30 -8.67 15.45
C LYS A 139 1.18 -9.70 15.31
N ASN A 140 1.53 -10.98 15.37
CA ASN A 140 0.56 -12.05 15.49
C ASN A 140 0.00 -12.13 16.93
N ALA A 141 -0.92 -13.06 17.17
CA ALA A 141 -1.54 -13.26 18.49
C ALA A 141 -0.51 -13.60 19.59
N ASP A 142 0.61 -14.23 19.22
CA ASP A 142 1.71 -14.59 20.12
C ASP A 142 2.67 -13.42 20.40
N GLY A 143 2.46 -12.27 19.74
CA GLY A 143 3.26 -11.06 19.90
C GLY A 143 4.53 -11.00 19.05
N ASP A 144 4.80 -12.02 18.24
CA ASP A 144 5.88 -12.08 17.25
C ASP A 144 5.55 -11.27 15.99
N VAL A 145 6.56 -10.90 15.21
CA VAL A 145 6.34 -10.24 13.91
C VAL A 145 5.63 -11.23 12.97
N GLY A 146 4.36 -10.96 12.70
CA GLY A 146 3.57 -11.70 11.72
C GLY A 146 3.83 -11.22 10.29
N ALA A 147 4.09 -9.92 10.13
CA ALA A 147 4.41 -9.29 8.86
C ALA A 147 5.17 -7.98 9.07
N HIS A 148 6.09 -7.67 8.16
CA HIS A 148 6.76 -6.39 8.05
C HIS A 148 6.15 -5.60 6.88
N MET A 149 5.77 -4.36 7.14
CA MET A 149 5.02 -3.51 6.21
C MET A 149 5.82 -2.24 5.93
N VAL A 150 5.86 -1.81 4.68
CA VAL A 150 6.67 -0.66 4.24
C VAL A 150 5.81 0.28 3.40
N ALA A 151 5.68 1.54 3.82
CA ALA A 151 5.03 2.61 3.07
C ALA A 151 6.09 3.47 2.36
N LEU A 152 6.09 3.41 1.03
CA LEU A 152 6.99 4.16 0.15
C LEU A 152 6.32 5.37 -0.52
N ASN A 153 5.05 5.62 -0.19
CA ASN A 153 4.24 6.71 -0.73
C ASN A 153 4.12 6.64 -2.25
N LEU A 154 4.71 7.56 -3.01
CA LEU A 154 4.53 7.62 -4.46
C LEU A 154 5.07 6.37 -5.18
N TYR A 155 6.37 6.10 -5.06
CA TYR A 155 7.05 4.99 -5.75
C TYR A 155 8.42 4.70 -5.11
N CYS A 156 9.00 3.52 -5.34
CA CYS A 156 10.35 3.15 -4.91
C CYS A 156 11.47 3.65 -5.87
N PHE A 157 12.18 4.72 -5.51
CA PHE A 157 13.14 5.38 -6.39
C PHE A 157 14.48 5.74 -5.72
N TYR A 158 15.53 5.71 -6.53
CA TYR A 158 16.85 6.28 -6.24
C TYR A 158 17.30 7.14 -7.41
N GLY A 159 17.59 8.40 -7.15
CA GLY A 159 18.11 9.32 -8.14
C GLY A 159 17.97 10.77 -7.71
N PRO A 160 18.61 11.71 -8.43
CA PRO A 160 18.30 13.12 -8.26
C PRO A 160 16.79 13.31 -8.45
N PRO A 161 16.19 14.38 -7.87
CA PRO A 161 14.80 14.69 -8.15
C PRO A 161 14.57 14.61 -9.67
N CYS A 162 13.41 14.11 -10.08
CA CYS A 162 12.84 14.56 -11.35
C CYS A 162 12.87 16.08 -11.24
N ALA A 163 13.95 16.72 -11.74
CA ALA A 163 14.35 18.01 -11.21
C ALA A 163 13.25 19.01 -11.60
N ALA A 164 12.54 19.54 -10.59
CA ALA A 164 11.33 20.36 -10.69
C ALA A 164 9.95 19.65 -10.81
N SER A 165 9.85 18.35 -10.55
CA SER A 165 8.57 17.64 -10.49
C SER A 165 8.13 17.45 -9.03
N TRP A 166 6.87 17.82 -8.76
CA TRP A 166 6.22 17.66 -7.46
C TRP A 166 6.02 16.17 -7.12
N GLU A 167 6.30 15.25 -8.04
CA GLU A 167 6.20 13.79 -7.94
C GLU A 167 7.50 13.10 -7.44
N TYR A 168 8.44 13.85 -6.86
CA TYR A 168 9.70 13.28 -6.37
C TYR A 168 9.47 12.26 -5.23
N PRO A 169 9.98 11.01 -5.35
CA PRO A 169 9.71 9.99 -4.33
C PRO A 169 10.59 10.06 -3.06
N GLU A 170 11.34 11.14 -2.86
CA GLU A 170 12.06 11.43 -1.60
C GLU A 170 12.93 10.27 -1.05
N HIS A 171 13.83 9.74 -1.89
CA HIS A 171 14.79 8.68 -1.52
C HIS A 171 14.16 7.37 -0.98
N SER A 172 12.93 7.05 -1.40
CA SER A 172 12.19 5.86 -0.96
C SER A 172 12.95 4.54 -1.13
N ARG A 173 13.77 4.34 -2.19
CA ARG A 173 14.54 3.10 -2.34
C ARG A 173 15.66 2.97 -1.32
N THR A 174 16.37 4.06 -1.02
CA THR A 174 17.40 4.05 0.04
C THR A 174 16.77 3.76 1.39
N PHE A 175 15.57 4.28 1.65
CA PHE A 175 14.80 3.93 2.83
C PHE A 175 14.48 2.43 2.84
N LEU A 176 13.88 1.89 1.77
CA LEU A 176 13.53 0.47 1.65
C LEU A 176 14.73 -0.45 1.89
N GLN A 177 15.87 -0.19 1.25
CA GLN A 177 17.07 -1.01 1.40
C GLN A 177 17.56 -1.06 2.86
N LYS A 178 17.61 0.11 3.52
CA LYS A 178 18.02 0.20 4.93
C LYS A 178 17.01 -0.47 5.85
N ASP A 179 15.73 -0.28 5.58
CA ASP A 179 14.62 -0.82 6.37
C ASP A 179 14.62 -2.35 6.34
N LEU A 180 14.67 -2.96 5.14
CA LEU A 180 14.75 -4.41 4.99
C LEU A 180 16.00 -4.99 5.64
N ALA A 181 17.16 -4.32 5.49
CA ALA A 181 18.41 -4.74 6.10
C ALA A 181 18.43 -4.62 7.63
N LEU A 182 17.51 -3.88 8.24
CA LEU A 182 17.44 -3.70 9.70
C LEU A 182 16.31 -4.49 10.35
N TYR A 183 15.13 -4.51 9.73
CA TYR A 183 13.89 -4.98 10.36
C TYR A 183 13.31 -6.23 9.69
N ALA A 184 13.67 -6.51 8.43
CA ALA A 184 13.26 -7.70 7.70
C ALA A 184 14.46 -8.57 7.27
N LYS A 185 15.48 -8.65 8.14
CA LYS A 185 16.73 -9.40 7.92
C LYS A 185 16.51 -10.89 7.72
N ASP A 186 15.55 -11.45 8.46
CA ASP A 186 15.17 -12.84 8.28
C ASP A 186 14.44 -12.94 6.92
N PRO A 187 14.98 -13.73 5.96
CA PRO A 187 14.36 -13.91 4.66
C PRO A 187 12.96 -14.54 4.74
N ASN A 188 12.58 -15.12 5.88
CA ASN A 188 11.25 -15.68 6.15
C ASN A 188 10.25 -14.67 6.71
N THR A 189 10.66 -13.43 7.00
CA THR A 189 9.71 -12.39 7.43
C THR A 189 8.88 -11.97 6.21
N PRO A 190 7.54 -12.15 6.23
CA PRO A 190 6.66 -11.68 5.17
C PRO A 190 6.79 -10.17 5.04
N VAL A 191 7.05 -9.69 3.83
CA VAL A 191 7.22 -8.26 3.53
C VAL A 191 6.08 -7.81 2.62
N PHE A 192 5.47 -6.70 2.98
CA PHE A 192 4.47 -6.03 2.16
C PHE A 192 4.93 -4.61 1.88
N VAL A 193 4.99 -4.27 0.61
CA VAL A 193 5.42 -2.95 0.15
C VAL A 193 4.21 -2.22 -0.38
N HIS A 194 4.01 -0.99 0.08
CA HIS A 194 2.91 -0.17 -0.35
C HIS A 194 3.41 1.12 -1.00
N GLN A 195 2.86 1.42 -2.17
CA GLN A 195 3.09 2.67 -2.88
C GLN A 195 1.85 3.06 -3.66
N HIS A 196 1.84 4.25 -4.26
CA HIS A 196 0.71 4.74 -5.03
C HIS A 196 0.83 4.33 -6.50
N TYR A 197 1.96 4.64 -7.13
CA TYR A 197 2.19 4.29 -8.52
C TYR A 197 2.45 2.80 -8.70
N GLY A 198 1.82 2.24 -9.72
CA GLY A 198 1.86 0.83 -10.04
C GLY A 198 2.86 0.48 -11.13
N MET A 199 2.63 -0.68 -11.74
CA MET A 199 3.35 -1.18 -12.90
C MET A 199 2.53 -1.03 -14.19
N ASP A 200 1.63 -0.04 -14.22
CA ASP A 200 0.76 0.26 -15.35
C ASP A 200 1.44 1.15 -16.42
N GLY A 201 0.82 1.27 -17.58
CA GLY A 201 1.38 2.02 -18.71
C GLY A 201 1.69 3.48 -18.40
N TYR A 202 0.92 4.15 -17.53
CA TYR A 202 1.17 5.53 -17.13
C TYR A 202 2.32 5.61 -16.12
N SER A 203 2.25 4.81 -15.05
CA SER A 203 3.31 4.74 -14.04
C SER A 203 4.67 4.43 -14.68
N ASN A 204 4.71 3.52 -15.67
CA ASN A 204 5.92 3.14 -16.41
C ASN A 204 6.61 4.28 -17.18
N LEU A 205 5.92 5.40 -17.46
CA LEU A 205 6.52 6.58 -18.08
C LEU A 205 7.42 7.35 -17.10
N TRP A 206 7.20 7.18 -15.81
CA TRP A 206 7.88 7.94 -14.75
C TRP A 206 9.17 7.29 -14.26
N TYR A 207 9.44 6.07 -14.68
CA TYR A 207 10.65 5.36 -14.31
C TYR A 207 11.22 4.56 -15.48
N SER A 208 12.54 4.57 -15.59
CA SER A 208 13.23 3.79 -16.60
C SER A 208 13.11 2.29 -16.29
N GLU A 209 13.31 1.47 -17.31
CA GLU A 209 13.37 0.02 -17.14
C GLU A 209 14.44 -0.39 -16.13
N GLU A 210 15.62 0.23 -16.18
CA GLU A 210 16.69 -0.01 -15.21
C GLU A 210 16.23 0.27 -13.77
N GLN A 211 15.45 1.34 -13.55
CA GLN A 211 14.93 1.68 -12.23
C GLN A 211 13.90 0.67 -11.73
N ARG A 212 13.03 0.15 -12.62
CA ARG A 212 12.13 -0.96 -12.29
C ARG A 212 12.92 -2.20 -11.86
N ILE A 213 13.94 -2.56 -12.64
CA ILE A 213 14.81 -3.71 -12.37
C ILE A 213 15.49 -3.54 -11.01
N GLN A 214 16.03 -2.36 -10.70
CA GLN A 214 16.68 -2.10 -9.41
C GLN A 214 15.71 -2.16 -8.22
N PHE A 215 14.45 -1.73 -8.41
CA PHE A 215 13.42 -1.91 -7.39
C PHE A 215 13.10 -3.40 -7.18
N HIS A 216 12.86 -4.13 -8.27
CA HIS A 216 12.63 -5.57 -8.24
C HIS A 216 13.76 -6.33 -7.53
N GLN A 217 15.02 -6.02 -7.88
CA GLN A 217 16.23 -6.57 -7.26
C GLN A 217 16.36 -6.29 -5.75
N THR A 218 15.66 -5.27 -5.22
CA THR A 218 15.65 -4.98 -3.78
C THR A 218 14.75 -5.95 -3.00
N LEU A 219 13.84 -6.64 -3.67
CA LEU A 219 12.79 -7.47 -3.06
C LEU A 219 12.95 -8.97 -3.33
N VAL A 220 13.46 -9.34 -4.50
CA VAL A 220 13.70 -10.73 -4.92
C VAL A 220 14.76 -11.45 -4.07
N GLY A 221 14.78 -12.78 -4.15
CA GLY A 221 15.69 -13.63 -3.38
C GLY A 221 15.32 -13.83 -1.90
N ARG A 222 14.17 -13.32 -1.46
CA ARG A 222 13.63 -13.57 -0.11
C ARG A 222 12.92 -14.92 -0.05
N ALA A 223 13.02 -15.62 1.08
CA ALA A 223 12.39 -16.93 1.27
C ALA A 223 10.86 -16.84 1.33
N THR A 224 10.32 -15.74 1.87
CA THR A 224 8.91 -15.37 1.69
C THR A 224 8.78 -14.29 0.64
N LEU A 225 7.95 -14.57 -0.36
CA LEU A 225 7.68 -13.67 -1.48
C LEU A 225 7.05 -12.35 -1.01
N PRO A 226 7.64 -11.19 -1.34
CA PRO A 226 7.01 -9.91 -1.05
C PRO A 226 5.74 -9.69 -1.86
N LEU A 227 4.70 -9.12 -1.24
CA LEU A 227 3.53 -8.59 -1.97
C LEU A 227 3.62 -7.07 -2.08
N ILE A 228 3.36 -6.55 -3.28
CA ILE A 228 3.31 -5.10 -3.53
C ILE A 228 1.84 -4.66 -3.62
N PHE A 229 1.47 -3.62 -2.89
CA PHE A 229 0.19 -2.93 -3.02
C PHE A 229 0.39 -1.58 -3.69
N VAL A 230 -0.38 -1.34 -4.75
CA VAL A 230 -0.34 -0.12 -5.54
C VAL A 230 -1.75 0.46 -5.69
N GLY A 231 -1.89 1.68 -6.19
CA GLY A 231 -3.16 2.32 -6.49
C GLY A 231 -3.12 3.01 -7.84
N HIS A 232 -3.50 4.29 -7.87
CA HIS A 232 -3.43 5.19 -9.03
C HIS A 232 -4.42 4.89 -10.17
N THR A 233 -4.47 3.69 -10.71
CA THR A 233 -5.27 3.40 -11.92
C THR A 233 -6.78 3.28 -11.67
N HIS A 234 -7.17 3.31 -10.40
CA HIS A 234 -8.52 3.05 -9.89
C HIS A 234 -9.04 1.63 -10.17
N ALA A 235 -8.34 0.78 -10.91
CA ALA A 235 -8.76 -0.58 -11.22
C ALA A 235 -8.37 -1.55 -10.09
N ALA A 236 -9.30 -2.42 -9.69
CA ALA A 236 -8.94 -3.56 -8.85
C ALA A 236 -8.26 -4.61 -9.73
N GLN A 237 -7.01 -4.99 -9.42
CA GLN A 237 -6.28 -6.02 -10.16
C GLN A 237 -5.30 -6.76 -9.24
N LEU A 238 -5.03 -8.00 -9.58
CA LEU A 238 -4.08 -8.93 -8.97
C LEU A 238 -3.24 -9.54 -10.10
N TYR A 239 -2.00 -9.11 -10.26
CA TYR A 239 -1.10 -9.56 -11.33
C TYR A 239 0.31 -9.81 -10.81
N TRP A 240 1.17 -10.36 -11.65
CA TRP A 240 2.58 -10.57 -11.35
C TRP A 240 3.46 -9.58 -12.09
N TRP A 241 4.63 -9.28 -11.53
CA TRP A 241 5.62 -8.35 -12.09
C TRP A 241 7.04 -8.88 -11.90
N ASN A 242 7.80 -9.02 -12.99
CA ASN A 242 9.17 -9.57 -12.96
C ASN A 242 10.27 -8.49 -13.04
N GLY A 243 9.92 -7.25 -12.71
CA GLY A 243 10.82 -6.10 -12.84
C GLY A 243 10.77 -5.40 -14.20
N THR A 244 10.22 -6.00 -15.24
CA THR A 244 10.09 -5.32 -16.56
C THR A 244 8.70 -5.45 -17.16
N HIS A 245 8.03 -6.57 -16.94
CA HIS A 245 6.73 -6.89 -17.50
C HIS A 245 5.73 -7.25 -16.41
N THR A 246 4.45 -7.03 -16.70
CA THR A 246 3.32 -7.46 -15.86
C THR A 246 2.48 -8.51 -16.59
N GLY A 247 1.90 -9.47 -15.88
CA GLY A 247 1.01 -10.46 -16.47
C GLY A 247 0.61 -11.56 -15.50
N ALA A 248 0.08 -12.67 -16.03
CA ALA A 248 -0.07 -13.89 -15.26
C ALA A 248 1.33 -14.48 -14.94
N ARG A 249 1.47 -15.19 -13.81
CA ARG A 249 2.76 -15.75 -13.40
C ARG A 249 3.40 -16.63 -14.48
N ALA A 250 2.57 -17.47 -15.10
CA ALA A 250 2.98 -18.45 -16.12
C ALA A 250 3.57 -17.80 -17.38
N ASP A 251 3.24 -16.53 -17.65
CA ASP A 251 3.69 -15.81 -18.83
C ASP A 251 4.99 -15.02 -18.59
N LEU A 252 5.46 -14.96 -17.34
CA LEU A 252 6.64 -14.21 -16.94
C LEU A 252 7.85 -15.11 -16.75
N THR A 253 8.99 -14.67 -17.30
CA THR A 253 10.28 -15.30 -17.07
C THR A 253 10.94 -14.75 -15.80
N GLY A 254 11.75 -15.59 -15.16
CA GLY A 254 12.50 -15.22 -13.96
C GLY A 254 11.65 -15.12 -12.69
N GLU A 255 12.25 -14.57 -11.63
CA GLU A 255 11.53 -14.26 -10.40
C GLU A 255 10.49 -13.17 -10.69
N ALA A 256 9.26 -13.38 -10.23
CA ALA A 256 8.18 -12.41 -10.32
C ALA A 256 7.56 -12.19 -8.95
N LEU A 257 7.11 -10.97 -8.71
CA LEU A 257 6.48 -10.55 -7.47
C LEU A 257 4.98 -10.34 -7.71
N PRO A 258 4.10 -10.79 -6.80
CA PRO A 258 2.69 -10.50 -6.87
C PRO A 258 2.46 -9.01 -6.59
N VAL A 259 1.44 -8.44 -7.25
CA VAL A 259 1.03 -7.05 -7.14
C VAL A 259 -0.48 -6.95 -7.03
N ALA A 260 -0.96 -6.36 -5.94
CA ALA A 260 -2.36 -6.01 -5.75
C ALA A 260 -2.57 -4.51 -6.04
N ASN A 261 -3.20 -4.22 -7.18
CA ASN A 261 -3.63 -2.89 -7.55
C ASN A 261 -4.98 -2.59 -6.92
N THR A 262 -4.95 -1.73 -5.91
CA THR A 262 -6.08 -1.40 -5.06
C THR A 262 -7.09 -0.52 -5.83
N PRO A 263 -8.40 -0.82 -5.75
CA PRO A 263 -9.42 0.00 -6.37
C PRO A 263 -9.51 1.38 -5.72
N SER A 264 -10.03 2.35 -6.46
CA SER A 264 -10.47 3.62 -5.87
C SER A 264 -11.72 3.43 -5.02
N THR A 265 -11.73 4.05 -3.83
CA THR A 265 -12.90 4.10 -2.95
C THR A 265 -13.97 5.09 -3.44
N ASN A 266 -13.66 5.96 -4.41
CA ASN A 266 -14.61 6.91 -5.01
C ASN A 266 -15.51 6.27 -6.10
N LYS A 267 -15.73 4.95 -6.00
CA LYS A 267 -16.62 4.20 -6.89
C LYS A 267 -17.95 3.98 -6.22
N GLU A 268 -18.99 3.85 -7.04
CA GLU A 268 -20.31 3.40 -6.62
C GLU A 268 -20.69 2.14 -7.40
N PRO A 269 -20.88 0.99 -6.74
CA PRO A 269 -20.64 0.73 -5.31
C PRO A 269 -19.15 0.85 -4.91
N THR A 270 -18.89 1.27 -3.67
CA THR A 270 -17.53 1.41 -3.13
C THR A 270 -16.75 0.11 -3.19
N GLN A 271 -15.48 0.19 -3.57
CA GLN A 271 -14.59 -0.97 -3.70
C GLN A 271 -13.41 -0.88 -2.73
N ILE A 272 -13.08 -1.99 -2.07
CA ILE A 272 -11.87 -2.16 -1.23
C ILE A 272 -11.32 -3.57 -1.37
N PHE A 273 -10.02 -3.77 -1.14
CA PHE A 273 -9.50 -5.12 -0.89
C PHE A 273 -9.60 -5.49 0.58
N ALA A 274 -10.14 -6.67 0.85
CA ALA A 274 -9.90 -7.37 2.11
C ALA A 274 -8.62 -8.21 1.95
N VAL A 275 -7.73 -8.14 2.93
CA VAL A 275 -6.44 -8.85 2.93
C VAL A 275 -6.27 -9.59 4.24
N GLU A 276 -5.83 -10.85 4.17
CA GLU A 276 -5.48 -11.63 5.34
C GLU A 276 -4.22 -12.45 5.09
N LEU A 277 -3.27 -12.35 6.02
CA LEU A 277 -2.17 -13.28 6.15
C LEU A 277 -2.52 -14.30 7.23
N ARG A 278 -2.54 -15.58 6.87
CA ARG A 278 -2.85 -16.66 7.80
C ARG A 278 -1.82 -17.79 7.71
N ARG A 279 -1.79 -18.64 8.72
CA ARG A 279 -1.09 -19.92 8.64
C ARG A 279 -2.09 -21.00 8.27
N ASP A 280 -1.80 -21.76 7.23
CA ASP A 280 -2.56 -22.95 6.89
C ASP A 280 -2.36 -24.03 7.96
N ALA A 281 -3.46 -24.60 8.44
CA ALA A 281 -3.43 -25.45 9.62
C ALA A 281 -2.82 -26.84 9.36
N SER A 282 -2.89 -27.35 8.12
CA SER A 282 -2.39 -28.68 7.78
C SER A 282 -0.92 -28.64 7.34
N SER A 283 -0.55 -27.69 6.49
CA SER A 283 0.81 -27.55 5.98
C SER A 283 1.71 -26.68 6.86
N GLY A 284 1.13 -25.83 7.71
CA GLY A 284 1.86 -24.80 8.43
C GLY A 284 2.38 -23.66 7.53
N ALA A 285 2.05 -23.66 6.23
CA ALA A 285 2.48 -22.65 5.28
C ALA A 285 1.80 -21.30 5.58
N LEU A 286 2.47 -20.19 5.25
CA LEU A 286 1.83 -18.88 5.29
C LEU A 286 1.03 -18.71 3.99
N VAL A 287 -0.24 -18.34 4.11
CA VAL A 287 -1.12 -18.10 2.98
C VAL A 287 -1.63 -16.67 3.08
N LEU A 288 -1.41 -15.93 2.01
CA LEU A 288 -1.92 -14.59 1.84
C LEU A 288 -3.17 -14.65 0.96
N ARG A 289 -4.27 -14.07 1.43
CA ARG A 289 -5.54 -14.02 0.71
C ARG A 289 -5.93 -12.58 0.46
N VAL A 290 -6.36 -12.29 -0.76
CA VAL A 290 -6.86 -10.99 -1.19
C VAL A 290 -8.20 -11.20 -1.89
N ALA A 291 -9.21 -10.42 -1.54
CA ALA A 291 -10.49 -10.43 -2.23
C ALA A 291 -11.08 -9.03 -2.35
N LEU A 292 -11.60 -8.70 -3.53
CA LEU A 292 -12.31 -7.47 -3.80
C LEU A 292 -13.66 -7.50 -3.12
N ARG A 293 -13.90 -6.51 -2.28
CA ARG A 293 -15.22 -6.18 -1.75
C ARG A 293 -15.82 -5.06 -2.60
N THR A 294 -17.08 -5.24 -2.99
CA THR A 294 -17.85 -4.29 -3.80
C THR A 294 -19.16 -4.00 -3.05
N GLY A 295 -19.21 -2.88 -2.35
CA GLY A 295 -20.29 -2.54 -1.42
C GLY A 295 -20.51 -3.65 -0.39
N ASP A 296 -21.71 -4.24 -0.42
CA ASP A 296 -22.14 -5.30 0.49
C ASP A 296 -21.96 -6.73 -0.07
N SER A 297 -21.26 -6.91 -1.18
CA SER A 297 -20.92 -8.24 -1.75
C SER A 297 -19.43 -8.39 -2.07
N TRP A 298 -18.99 -9.63 -2.31
CA TRP A 298 -17.69 -9.87 -2.93
C TRP A 298 -17.79 -9.56 -4.42
N GLY A 299 -16.72 -8.99 -4.98
CA GLY A 299 -16.54 -8.84 -6.41
C GLY A 299 -15.85 -10.06 -7.03
N ASP A 300 -15.53 -9.96 -8.31
CA ASP A 300 -15.00 -11.08 -9.11
C ASP A 300 -13.50 -11.30 -8.98
N ILE A 301 -12.81 -10.40 -8.26
CA ILE A 301 -11.36 -10.45 -8.09
C ILE A 301 -11.05 -11.04 -6.73
N ALA A 302 -10.43 -12.21 -6.75
CA ALA A 302 -9.88 -12.82 -5.55
C ALA A 302 -8.65 -13.66 -5.91
N GLY A 303 -7.77 -13.83 -4.94
CA GLY A 303 -6.58 -14.64 -5.11
C GLY A 303 -5.97 -14.98 -3.78
N ASN A 304 -5.31 -16.13 -3.73
CA ASN A 304 -4.41 -16.46 -2.66
C ASN A 304 -3.04 -16.82 -3.24
N VAL A 305 -2.01 -16.53 -2.46
CA VAL A 305 -0.63 -16.91 -2.72
C VAL A 305 -0.13 -17.63 -1.48
N THR A 306 0.41 -18.83 -1.69
CA THR A 306 1.15 -19.52 -0.63
C THR A 306 2.55 -18.93 -0.56
N LEU A 307 2.85 -18.28 0.56
CA LEU A 307 4.17 -17.78 0.92
C LEU A 307 4.99 -18.97 1.48
N SER A 308 5.33 -19.90 0.59
CA SER A 308 6.14 -21.08 0.93
C SER A 308 7.48 -20.65 1.52
N ARG A 309 7.97 -21.37 2.52
CA ARG A 309 9.32 -21.17 3.06
C ARG A 309 10.35 -21.76 2.10
N GLY A 310 11.11 -20.91 1.41
CA GLY A 310 12.38 -21.31 0.79
C GLY A 310 12.31 -22.14 -0.49
N THR A 311 11.27 -21.99 -1.29
CA THR A 311 11.23 -22.58 -2.64
C THR A 311 11.33 -21.50 -3.70
N ASP A 312 11.99 -21.85 -4.81
CA ASP A 312 12.05 -21.11 -6.05
C ASP A 312 10.73 -20.34 -6.29
N SER A 313 10.80 -19.03 -6.56
CA SER A 313 9.60 -18.21 -6.83
C SER A 313 8.81 -18.71 -8.06
N ASN A 314 9.37 -19.64 -8.82
CA ASN A 314 8.72 -20.38 -9.90
C ASN A 314 7.77 -21.51 -9.41
N ALA A 315 7.83 -21.92 -8.14
CA ALA A 315 7.01 -22.98 -7.54
C ALA A 315 5.86 -22.43 -6.68
N VAL A 316 5.54 -21.15 -6.80
CA VAL A 316 4.44 -20.52 -6.05
C VAL A 316 3.12 -20.99 -6.62
N GLU A 317 2.36 -21.75 -5.84
CA GLU A 317 0.96 -22.02 -6.15
C GLU A 317 0.14 -20.75 -5.87
N ASP A 318 -0.46 -20.22 -6.92
CA ASP A 318 -1.41 -19.12 -6.86
C ASP A 318 -2.68 -19.43 -7.66
N ASN A 319 -3.76 -18.76 -7.30
CA ASN A 319 -5.02 -18.82 -8.03
C ASN A 319 -5.57 -17.43 -8.35
N TRP A 320 -4.68 -16.49 -8.65
CA TRP A 320 -5.05 -15.09 -8.87
C TRP A 320 -5.90 -14.92 -10.13
N THR A 321 -7.15 -14.46 -9.97
CA THR A 321 -8.13 -14.44 -11.07
C THR A 321 -8.22 -13.13 -11.84
N SER A 322 -7.18 -12.29 -11.93
CA SER A 322 -7.30 -11.03 -12.69
C SER A 322 -6.07 -10.56 -13.47
N LEU A 323 -5.98 -10.96 -14.73
CA LEU A 323 -6.38 -10.11 -15.86
C LEU A 323 -6.14 -10.80 -17.20
N ASP A 324 -7.04 -10.52 -18.14
CA ASP A 324 -6.80 -10.63 -19.58
C ASP A 324 -5.89 -9.45 -20.00
N ALA A 325 -4.84 -9.71 -20.78
CA ALA A 325 -3.76 -8.76 -21.07
C ALA A 325 -4.19 -7.47 -21.81
N ALA A 326 -5.44 -7.41 -22.28
CA ALA A 326 -6.01 -6.28 -23.03
C ALA A 326 -6.39 -5.07 -22.15
N GLU A 327 -6.80 -5.26 -20.88
CA GLU A 327 -7.27 -4.14 -20.04
C GLU A 327 -6.14 -3.25 -19.50
N VAL A 328 -4.90 -3.77 -19.43
CA VAL A 328 -3.72 -2.96 -19.06
C VAL A 328 -3.42 -1.89 -20.12
N LYS A 329 -3.79 -2.14 -21.39
CA LYS A 329 -3.65 -1.17 -22.49
C LYS A 329 -4.82 -0.19 -22.58
N SER A 330 -6.01 -0.55 -22.11
CA SER A 330 -7.23 0.25 -22.27
C SER A 330 -7.61 1.08 -21.04
N ALA A 331 -6.93 0.92 -19.90
CA ALA A 331 -7.03 1.82 -18.74
C ALA A 331 -6.45 3.23 -19.01
N GLY A 332 -6.52 3.69 -20.26
CA GLY A 332 -6.25 5.05 -20.69
C GLY A 332 -7.27 5.99 -20.06
N TRP A 333 -6.94 6.48 -18.88
CA TRP A 333 -7.51 7.72 -18.40
C TRP A 333 -6.98 8.86 -19.28
N HIS A 334 -7.90 9.52 -19.97
CA HIS A 334 -7.71 10.91 -20.35
C HIS A 334 -7.56 11.70 -19.06
N ALA A 335 -6.32 11.94 -18.64
CA ALA A 335 -6.02 13.13 -17.87
C ALA A 335 -6.64 14.29 -18.64
N ARG A 336 -7.72 14.89 -18.11
CA ARG A 336 -8.06 16.25 -18.52
C ARG A 336 -6.83 17.05 -18.16
N ALA A 337 -6.00 17.32 -19.18
CA ALA A 337 -4.96 18.32 -19.10
C ALA A 337 -5.64 19.60 -18.60
N HIS A 338 -5.45 19.94 -17.32
CA HIS A 338 -5.67 21.30 -16.82
C HIS A 338 -4.52 22.18 -17.32
N GLY A 339 -4.41 22.25 -18.65
CA GLY A 339 -3.38 22.94 -19.40
C GLY A 339 -3.95 23.80 -20.54
N GLU A 340 -5.24 24.14 -20.53
CA GLU A 340 -5.81 25.11 -21.48
C GLU A 340 -6.65 26.20 -20.80
N SER A 341 -6.22 27.44 -21.04
CA SER A 341 -6.82 28.75 -20.76
C SER A 341 -6.71 29.35 -19.34
N LEU A 342 -5.51 29.86 -19.03
CA LEU A 342 -5.38 31.22 -18.48
C LEU A 342 -4.76 32.12 -19.57
N LYS A 343 -5.58 32.44 -20.57
CA LYS A 343 -5.39 33.58 -21.47
C LYS A 343 -6.76 34.23 -21.71
N SER A 344 -7.10 35.15 -20.82
CA SER A 344 -7.79 36.41 -21.14
C SER A 344 -7.58 37.37 -19.98
#